data_AF-A0A8C9UFP7-F1
#
_entry.id   AF-A0A8C9UFP7-F1
#
_cell.length_a   1.000
_cell.length_b   1.000
_cell.length_c   1.000
_cell.angle_alpha   90.00
_cell.angle_beta   90.00
_cell.angle_gamma   90.00
#
_symmetry.space_group_name_H-M   'P 1'
#
loop_
_entity.id
_entity.type
_entity.pdbx_description
1 polymer ?
#
loop_
_entity_poly.entity_id
_entity_poly.type
_entity_poly.pdbx_seq_one_letter_code
_entity_poly.pdbx_strand_id
1 'polypeptide(L)'
;MSFLSTLRSQISCQGATSVTTFAAFLCDKIEPALCQAVYERTAKDIAEDIQKSPDFQGSRANLEVCILRYLAEQENFEYFKQYLMSPKQFCESYIETRVRNYCLDGSRRLGMFLESSLDILYQNILSAVSLSARIVKDRKDREDKISLWLDEFCRQLTEVINLPRSDLKGIEHQEVTDIEFLSSAIGEALEDLRARLMKGFAGADLSLFPRQPHTILAEHFSGCWAQCPFCGAVCTNTMWNHDGDHQVVYHRPEVVTEFAWWKILIPFVFKYGRYEPVIDICSSLVVSDRRFRVGGGPWIPYKTYRNTGALLSTWKILHDSSMQVYWKWFVSRFRTQLEALYNGKFHDRGRIPEAWQRITKQEALSELDKR
;
A
#
# COMPACT_ATOMS: atom_id res chain seq x y z
N MET A 1 72.42 7.21 1.69
CA MET A 1 71.13 7.92 1.78
C MET A 1 70.07 7.41 0.78
N SER A 2 70.42 6.80 -0.37
CA SER A 2 69.40 6.35 -1.33
C SER A 2 68.58 5.12 -0.88
N PHE A 3 69.22 4.10 -0.28
CA PHE A 3 68.51 2.87 0.16
C PHE A 3 67.37 3.11 1.18
N LEU A 4 67.60 3.96 2.18
CA LEU A 4 66.57 4.32 3.17
C LEU A 4 65.42 5.13 2.55
N SER A 5 65.70 5.95 1.53
CA SER A 5 64.65 6.70 0.81
C SER A 5 63.81 5.78 -0.08
N THR A 6 64.43 4.79 -0.73
CA THR A 6 63.74 3.80 -1.57
C THR A 6 62.87 2.86 -0.73
N LEU A 7 63.36 2.41 0.43
CA LEU A 7 62.59 1.58 1.36
C LEU A 7 61.37 2.34 1.91
N ARG A 8 61.54 3.61 2.30
CA ARG A 8 60.44 4.48 2.75
C ARG A 8 59.40 4.68 1.65
N SER A 9 59.84 4.89 0.40
CA SER A 9 58.95 5.02 -0.75
C SER A 9 58.18 3.74 -1.01
N GLN A 10 58.81 2.56 -0.95
CA GLN A 10 58.13 1.28 -1.15
C GLN A 10 57.11 0.97 -0.04
N ILE A 11 57.47 1.20 1.22
CA ILE A 11 56.55 1.04 2.36
C ILE A 11 55.38 2.01 2.26
N SER A 12 55.63 3.26 1.85
CA SER A 12 54.58 4.25 1.62
C SER A 12 53.65 3.87 0.45
N CYS A 13 54.19 3.34 -0.65
CA CYS A 13 53.38 2.87 -1.79
C CYS A 13 52.54 1.63 -1.44
N GLN A 14 53.09 0.69 -0.65
CA GLN A 14 52.39 -0.52 -0.23
C GLN A 14 51.26 -0.20 0.77
N GLY A 15 51.51 0.73 1.71
CA GLY A 15 50.47 1.26 2.61
C GLY A 15 49.33 1.98 1.88
N ALA A 16 49.66 2.79 0.86
CA ALA A 16 48.66 3.46 0.02
C ALA A 16 47.80 2.47 -0.79
N THR A 17 48.41 1.39 -1.28
CA THR A 17 47.71 0.31 -2.02
C THR A 17 46.78 -0.49 -1.10
N SER A 18 47.18 -0.72 0.16
CA SER A 18 46.35 -1.39 1.18
C SER A 18 45.09 -0.57 1.49
N VAL A 19 45.24 0.73 1.77
CA VAL A 19 44.12 1.62 2.11
C VAL A 19 43.11 1.78 0.98
N THR A 20 43.58 1.93 -0.27
CA THR A 20 42.69 2.01 -1.44
C THR A 20 41.94 0.70 -1.68
N THR A 21 42.59 -0.44 -1.48
CA THR A 21 41.94 -1.77 -1.55
C THR A 21 40.88 -1.94 -0.46
N PHE A 22 41.17 -1.49 0.76
CA PHE A 22 40.21 -1.50 1.87
C PHE A 22 38.96 -0.67 1.54
N ALA A 23 39.18 0.58 1.10
CA ALA A 23 38.09 1.50 0.78
C ALA A 23 37.21 0.97 -0.36
N ALA A 24 37.82 0.41 -1.41
CA ALA A 24 37.11 -0.21 -2.52
C ALA A 24 36.28 -1.42 -2.06
N PHE A 25 36.88 -2.36 -1.33
CA PHE A 25 36.16 -3.54 -0.83
C PHE A 25 34.99 -3.15 0.10
N LEU A 26 35.21 -2.16 0.97
CA LEU A 26 34.16 -1.68 1.85
C LEU A 26 32.99 -1.08 1.04
N CYS A 27 33.29 -0.24 0.04
CA CYS A 27 32.27 0.33 -0.83
C CYS A 27 31.53 -0.74 -1.65
N ASP A 28 32.20 -1.78 -2.12
CA ASP A 28 31.57 -2.91 -2.82
C ASP A 28 30.55 -3.64 -1.93
N LYS A 29 30.76 -3.66 -0.61
CA LYS A 29 29.80 -4.21 0.37
C LYS A 29 28.70 -3.23 0.74
N ILE A 30 29.02 -1.93 0.82
CA ILE A 30 28.05 -0.88 1.14
C ILE A 30 27.06 -0.67 -0.01
N GLU A 31 27.51 -0.66 -1.26
CA GLU A 31 26.70 -0.33 -2.44
C GLU A 31 25.34 -1.06 -2.49
N PRO A 32 25.27 -2.41 -2.43
CA PRO A 32 23.99 -3.12 -2.46
C PRO A 32 23.14 -2.85 -1.20
N ALA A 33 23.75 -2.76 -0.02
CA ALA A 33 23.05 -2.50 1.24
C ALA A 33 22.45 -1.09 1.28
N LEU A 34 23.18 -0.09 0.79
CA LEU A 34 22.75 1.29 0.65
C LEU A 34 21.63 1.41 -0.39
N CYS A 35 21.78 0.79 -1.55
CA CYS A 35 20.75 0.79 -2.59
C CYS A 35 19.41 0.23 -2.07
N GLN A 36 19.44 -0.91 -1.39
CA GLN A 36 18.27 -1.50 -0.74
C GLN A 36 17.64 -0.56 0.30
N ALA A 37 18.46 0.02 1.19
CA ALA A 37 17.98 0.94 2.23
C ALA A 37 17.37 2.22 1.66
N VAL A 38 17.91 2.74 0.55
CA VAL A 38 17.32 3.89 -0.17
C VAL A 38 15.92 3.56 -0.63
N TYR A 39 15.71 2.43 -1.31
CA TYR A 39 14.37 2.03 -1.77
C TYR A 39 13.40 1.81 -0.60
N GLU A 40 13.83 1.12 0.45
CA GLU A 40 12.98 0.87 1.63
C GLU A 40 12.58 2.16 2.35
N ARG A 41 13.52 3.09 2.51
CA ARG A 41 13.25 4.41 3.09
C ARG A 41 12.34 5.22 2.20
N THR A 42 12.65 5.33 0.91
CA THR A 42 11.84 6.07 -0.05
C THR A 42 10.40 5.54 -0.12
N ALA A 43 10.20 4.23 -0.04
CA ALA A 43 8.85 3.66 -0.02
C ALA A 43 8.03 4.12 1.20
N LYS A 44 8.66 4.16 2.38
CA LYS A 44 8.04 4.65 3.61
C LYS A 44 7.76 6.15 3.51
N ASP A 45 8.74 6.95 3.11
CA ASP A 45 8.62 8.40 2.99
C ASP A 45 7.50 8.79 2.00
N ILE A 46 7.37 8.08 0.86
CA ILE A 46 6.26 8.27 -0.09
C ILE A 46 4.91 7.93 0.56
N ALA A 47 4.82 6.78 1.25
CA ALA A 47 3.58 6.33 1.88
C ALA A 47 3.13 7.29 3.00
N GLU A 48 4.06 7.81 3.81
CA GLU A 48 3.79 8.81 4.85
C GLU A 48 3.40 10.17 4.26
N ASP A 49 4.01 10.58 3.16
CA ASP A 49 3.72 11.86 2.55
C ASP A 49 2.37 11.88 1.84
N ILE A 50 2.03 10.82 1.10
CA ILE A 50 0.73 10.73 0.42
C ILE A 50 -0.45 10.59 1.40
N GLN A 51 -0.23 10.04 2.61
CA GLN A 51 -1.24 10.02 3.68
C GLN A 51 -1.74 11.42 4.06
N LYS A 52 -0.96 12.46 3.78
CA LYS A 52 -1.36 13.86 4.00
C LYS A 52 -2.35 14.35 2.94
N SER A 53 -2.58 13.61 1.86
CA SER A 53 -3.54 13.95 0.81
C SER A 53 -4.97 13.65 1.26
N PRO A 54 -5.99 14.43 0.82
CA PRO A 54 -7.38 14.28 1.30
C PRO A 54 -7.94 12.87 1.18
N ASP A 55 -7.59 12.14 0.11
CA ASP A 55 -8.08 10.77 -0.15
C ASP A 55 -7.63 9.73 0.88
N PHE A 56 -6.51 10.02 1.56
CA PHE A 56 -5.87 9.09 2.50
C PHE A 56 -5.88 9.61 3.94
N GLN A 57 -6.55 10.75 4.18
CA GLN A 57 -6.76 11.25 5.52
C GLN A 57 -7.90 10.48 6.20
N GLY A 58 -7.54 9.72 7.23
CA GLY A 58 -8.49 9.11 8.16
C GLY A 58 -8.78 7.63 7.89
N SER A 59 -10.03 7.22 8.09
CA SER A 59 -10.39 5.80 8.17
C SER A 59 -10.61 5.15 6.80
N ARG A 60 -10.70 3.82 6.77
CA ARG A 60 -11.13 3.07 5.57
C ARG A 60 -12.50 3.51 5.03
N ALA A 61 -13.39 4.02 5.88
CA ALA A 61 -14.68 4.58 5.44
C ALA A 61 -14.48 5.87 4.62
N ASN A 62 -13.49 6.69 4.97
CA ASN A 62 -13.13 7.90 4.21
C ASN A 62 -12.57 7.50 2.84
N LEU A 63 -11.74 6.46 2.79
CA LEU A 63 -11.24 5.91 1.53
C LEU A 63 -12.38 5.36 0.65
N GLU A 64 -13.36 4.68 1.24
CA GLU A 64 -14.56 4.22 0.52
C GLU A 64 -15.32 5.40 -0.09
N VAL A 65 -15.51 6.50 0.64
CA VAL A 65 -16.11 7.74 0.11
C VAL A 65 -15.32 8.29 -1.08
N CYS A 66 -13.99 8.30 -1.01
CA CYS A 66 -13.15 8.75 -2.12
C CYS A 66 -13.25 7.84 -3.34
N ILE A 67 -13.34 6.53 -3.14
CA ILE A 67 -13.57 5.54 -4.21
C ILE A 67 -14.95 5.74 -4.85
N LEU A 68 -16.01 5.93 -4.05
CA LEU A 68 -17.35 6.19 -4.57
C LEU A 68 -17.38 7.50 -5.37
N ARG A 69 -16.74 8.55 -4.88
CA ARG A 69 -16.59 9.82 -5.62
C ARG A 69 -15.87 9.61 -6.96
N TYR A 70 -14.74 8.90 -6.95
CA TYR A 70 -14.02 8.54 -8.18
C TYR A 70 -14.90 7.77 -9.16
N LEU A 71 -15.62 6.74 -8.70
CA LEU A 71 -16.54 5.96 -9.55
C LEU A 71 -17.64 6.83 -10.17
N ALA A 72 -18.22 7.74 -9.39
CA ALA A 72 -19.22 8.67 -9.88
C ALA A 72 -18.67 9.73 -10.82
N GLU A 73 -17.40 10.15 -10.67
CA GLU A 73 -16.74 11.04 -11.61
C GLU A 73 -16.47 10.36 -12.95
N GLN A 74 -16.02 9.09 -12.93
CA GLN A 74 -15.76 8.31 -14.14
C GLN A 74 -17.05 7.93 -14.88
N GLU A 75 -18.15 7.74 -14.16
CA GLU A 75 -19.43 7.23 -14.68
C GLU A 75 -19.28 5.97 -15.55
N ASN A 76 -18.25 5.16 -15.27
CA ASN A 76 -17.94 3.95 -16.01
C ASN A 76 -18.55 2.74 -15.29
N PHE A 77 -19.59 2.16 -15.88
CA PHE A 77 -20.31 1.03 -15.31
C PHE A 77 -19.39 -0.17 -15.02
N GLU A 78 -18.37 -0.42 -15.85
CA GLU A 78 -17.46 -1.55 -15.62
C GLU A 78 -16.59 -1.35 -14.38
N TYR A 79 -16.21 -0.11 -14.06
CA TYR A 79 -15.50 0.18 -12.81
C TYR A 79 -16.40 -0.04 -11.59
N PHE A 80 -17.68 0.35 -11.68
CA PHE A 80 -18.66 0.01 -10.64
C PHE A 80 -18.77 -1.51 -10.45
N LYS A 81 -18.82 -2.27 -11.55
CA LYS A 81 -18.83 -3.74 -11.48
C LYS A 81 -17.60 -4.25 -10.75
N GLN A 82 -16.40 -3.87 -11.18
CA GLN A 82 -15.15 -4.32 -10.56
C GLN A 82 -15.11 -4.01 -9.05
N TYR A 83 -15.54 -2.80 -8.67
CA TYR A 83 -15.64 -2.41 -7.26
C TYR A 83 -16.64 -3.26 -6.48
N LEU A 84 -17.83 -3.51 -7.03
CA LEU A 84 -18.88 -4.29 -6.37
C LEU A 84 -18.53 -5.79 -6.29
N MET A 85 -17.86 -6.32 -7.32
CA MET A 85 -17.39 -7.71 -7.35
C MET A 85 -16.23 -7.93 -6.39
N SER A 86 -15.19 -7.09 -6.45
CA SER A 86 -13.96 -7.26 -5.69
C SER A 86 -13.53 -5.97 -4.98
N PRO A 87 -14.23 -5.53 -3.91
CA PRO A 87 -13.95 -4.25 -3.26
C PRO A 87 -12.50 -4.12 -2.77
N LYS A 88 -11.92 -5.21 -2.25
CA LYS A 88 -10.52 -5.24 -1.80
C LYS A 88 -9.55 -4.95 -2.95
N GLN A 89 -9.64 -5.69 -4.04
CA GLN A 89 -8.76 -5.54 -5.21
C GLN A 89 -8.93 -4.17 -5.86
N PHE A 90 -10.17 -3.68 -5.95
CA PHE A 90 -10.43 -2.34 -6.47
C PHE A 90 -9.82 -1.25 -5.59
N CYS A 91 -9.92 -1.40 -4.27
CA CYS A 91 -9.28 -0.50 -3.31
C CYS A 91 -7.76 -0.49 -3.47
N GLU A 92 -7.12 -1.67 -3.56
CA GLU A 92 -5.68 -1.80 -3.79
C GLU A 92 -5.25 -1.12 -5.11
N SER A 93 -5.99 -1.37 -6.20
CA SER A 93 -5.72 -0.76 -7.51
C SER A 93 -5.94 0.77 -7.51
N TYR A 94 -6.94 1.26 -6.78
CA TYR A 94 -7.17 2.69 -6.59
C TYR A 94 -5.99 3.35 -5.88
N ILE A 95 -5.53 2.76 -4.76
CA ILE A 95 -4.37 3.24 -4.01
C ILE A 95 -3.11 3.24 -4.90
N GLU A 96 -2.87 2.13 -5.62
CA GLU A 96 -1.74 2.01 -6.56
C GLU A 96 -1.77 3.11 -7.62
N THR A 97 -2.93 3.35 -8.24
CA THR A 97 -3.10 4.39 -9.26
C THR A 97 -2.81 5.77 -8.69
N ARG A 98 -3.31 6.07 -7.49
CA ARG A 98 -3.06 7.36 -6.81
C ARG A 98 -1.59 7.55 -6.47
N VAL A 99 -0.92 6.53 -5.92
CA VAL A 99 0.53 6.57 -5.62
C VAL A 99 1.34 6.73 -6.89
N ARG A 100 1.03 5.98 -7.95
CA ARG A 100 1.73 6.10 -9.24
C ARG A 100 1.61 7.51 -9.80
N ASN A 101 0.40 8.06 -9.83
CA ASN A 101 0.18 9.44 -10.28
C ASN A 101 0.90 10.45 -9.38
N TYR A 102 0.94 10.22 -8.07
CA TYR A 102 1.65 11.09 -7.13
C TYR A 102 3.16 11.11 -7.38
N CYS A 103 3.77 9.95 -7.61
CA CYS A 103 5.21 9.81 -7.77
C CYS A 103 5.71 10.20 -9.17
N LEU A 104 4.93 9.86 -10.20
CA LEU A 104 5.32 9.95 -11.61
C LEU A 104 4.63 11.10 -12.35
N ASP A 105 3.93 12.00 -11.66
CA ASP A 105 3.52 13.26 -12.27
C ASP A 105 4.74 14.05 -12.78
N GLY A 106 4.49 15.07 -13.60
CA GLY A 106 5.55 15.92 -14.15
C GLY A 106 6.43 16.64 -13.12
N SER A 107 6.18 16.50 -11.81
CA SER A 107 6.95 17.15 -10.74
C SER A 107 8.17 16.36 -10.27
N ARG A 108 8.46 15.18 -10.85
CA ARG A 108 9.67 14.37 -10.55
C ARG A 108 9.81 14.01 -9.06
N ARG A 109 8.69 13.86 -8.33
CA ARG A 109 8.71 13.57 -6.88
C ARG A 109 9.50 12.33 -6.52
N LEU A 110 9.38 11.26 -7.32
CA LEU A 110 10.12 10.03 -7.07
C LEU A 110 11.64 10.29 -6.98
N GLY A 111 12.18 11.09 -7.91
CA GLY A 111 13.59 11.47 -7.89
C GLY A 111 13.97 12.25 -6.63
N MET A 112 13.12 13.19 -6.19
CA MET A 112 13.35 13.97 -4.97
C MET A 112 13.38 13.09 -3.71
N PHE A 113 12.48 12.10 -3.60
CA PHE A 113 12.48 11.18 -2.46
C PHE A 113 13.71 10.25 -2.47
N LEU A 114 14.11 9.75 -3.64
CA LEU A 114 15.31 8.92 -3.79
C LEU A 114 16.57 9.70 -3.43
N GLU A 115 16.70 10.94 -3.91
CA GLU A 115 17.80 11.84 -3.60
C GLU A 115 17.85 12.15 -2.10
N SER A 116 16.73 12.54 -1.51
CA SER A 116 16.65 12.83 -0.07
C SER A 116 16.98 11.61 0.80
N SER A 117 16.49 10.42 0.41
CA SER A 117 16.80 9.17 1.11
C SER A 117 18.27 8.81 1.02
N LEU A 118 18.86 8.93 -0.18
CA LEU A 118 20.28 8.67 -0.41
C LEU A 118 21.14 9.62 0.43
N ASP A 119 20.83 10.92 0.44
CA ASP A 119 21.59 11.91 1.18
C ASP A 119 21.58 11.64 2.69
N ILE A 120 20.43 11.31 3.26
CA ILE A 120 20.32 10.96 4.70
C ILE A 120 21.18 9.74 5.02
N LEU A 121 21.04 8.66 4.24
CA LEU A 121 21.78 7.41 4.47
C LEU A 121 23.28 7.59 4.25
N TYR A 122 23.66 8.37 3.24
CA TYR A 122 25.03 8.74 2.95
C TYR A 122 25.69 9.48 4.12
N GLN A 123 25.02 10.50 4.68
CA GLN A 123 25.52 11.22 5.85
C GLN A 123 25.66 10.31 7.09
N ASN A 124 24.75 9.35 7.28
CA ASN A 124 24.89 8.36 8.35
C ASN A 124 26.14 7.49 8.17
N ILE A 125 26.46 7.08 6.94
CA ILE A 125 27.67 6.30 6.66
C ILE A 125 28.94 7.13 6.90
N LEU A 126 29.00 8.38 6.42
CA LEU A 126 30.15 9.26 6.70
C LEU A 126 30.35 9.52 8.20
N SER A 127 29.25 9.68 8.94
CA SER A 127 29.28 9.80 10.40
C SER A 127 29.84 8.52 11.04
N ALA A 128 29.41 7.34 10.60
CA ALA A 128 29.93 6.06 11.07
C ALA A 128 31.44 5.91 10.80
N VAL A 129 31.91 6.25 9.59
CA VAL A 129 33.36 6.27 9.26
C VAL A 129 34.13 7.16 10.24
N SER A 130 33.64 8.37 10.47
CA SER A 130 34.28 9.37 11.34
C SER A 130 34.32 8.93 12.80
N LEU A 131 33.24 8.33 13.31
CA LEU A 131 33.16 7.82 14.67
C LEU A 131 34.07 6.61 14.88
N SER A 132 34.09 5.66 13.95
CA SER A 132 34.98 4.51 13.99
C SER A 132 36.45 4.93 13.95
N ALA A 133 36.81 5.92 13.12
CA ALA A 133 38.17 6.46 13.05
C ALA A 133 38.62 7.06 14.39
N ARG A 134 37.72 7.76 15.09
CA ARG A 134 37.99 8.34 16.41
C ARG A 134 38.27 7.28 17.48
N ILE A 135 37.55 6.15 17.47
CA ILE A 135 37.73 5.08 18.46
C ILE A 135 39.13 4.46 18.41
N VAL A 136 39.76 4.46 17.23
CA VAL A 136 41.05 3.80 17.02
C VAL A 136 42.23 4.77 16.94
N LYS A 137 41.99 6.10 16.91
CA LYS A 137 43.01 7.12 16.67
C LYS A 137 44.22 7.02 17.59
N ASP A 138 44.00 6.88 18.89
CA ASP A 138 45.06 6.91 19.92
C ASP A 138 45.56 5.52 20.36
N ARG A 139 45.09 4.44 19.72
CA ARG A 139 45.56 3.08 20.04
C ARG A 139 46.97 2.84 19.49
N LYS A 140 47.86 2.42 20.40
CA LYS A 140 49.26 2.09 20.10
C LYS A 140 49.42 0.66 19.56
N ASP A 141 48.54 -0.24 20.00
CA ASP A 141 48.56 -1.64 19.58
C ASP A 141 47.95 -1.78 18.18
N ARG A 142 48.70 -2.40 17.26
CA ARG A 142 48.29 -2.58 15.86
C ARG A 142 47.42 -3.82 15.66
N GLU A 143 47.66 -4.86 16.46
CA GLU A 143 46.80 -6.03 16.55
C GLU A 143 45.40 -5.55 16.97
N ASP A 144 44.38 -5.89 16.20
CA ASP A 144 42.95 -5.58 16.40
C ASP A 144 42.47 -4.16 16.06
N LYS A 145 43.35 -3.24 15.62
CA LYS A 145 42.94 -1.86 15.31
C LYS A 145 41.83 -1.78 14.25
N ILE A 146 41.98 -2.53 13.15
CA ILE A 146 40.97 -2.58 12.08
C ILE A 146 39.73 -3.36 12.50
N SER A 147 39.90 -4.47 13.23
CA SER A 147 38.76 -5.25 13.72
C SER A 147 37.81 -4.40 14.58
N LEU A 148 38.37 -3.61 15.52
CA LEU A 148 37.63 -2.66 16.34
C LEU A 148 36.97 -1.53 15.53
N TRP A 149 37.65 -1.03 14.50
CA TRP A 149 37.08 -0.02 13.59
C TRP A 149 35.84 -0.58 12.89
N LEU A 150 35.93 -1.81 12.37
CA LEU A 150 34.84 -2.49 11.68
C LEU A 150 33.67 -2.81 12.61
N ASP A 151 33.95 -3.21 13.85
CA ASP A 151 32.92 -3.48 14.87
C ASP A 151 32.12 -2.21 15.19
N GLU A 152 32.81 -1.09 15.43
CA GLU A 152 32.14 0.19 15.66
C GLU A 152 31.38 0.66 14.41
N PHE A 153 31.96 0.48 13.22
CA PHE A 153 31.36 0.90 11.97
C PHE A 153 30.03 0.16 11.73
N CYS A 154 30.02 -1.17 11.86
CA CYS A 154 28.80 -1.96 11.77
C CYS A 154 27.81 -1.61 12.88
N ARG A 155 28.28 -1.38 14.12
CA ARG A 155 27.41 -1.01 15.24
C ARG A 155 26.64 0.28 14.98
N GLN A 156 27.30 1.29 14.41
CA GLN A 156 26.67 2.57 14.05
C GLN A 156 25.63 2.44 12.92
N LEU A 157 25.76 1.40 12.07
CA LEU A 157 24.93 1.21 10.88
C LEU A 157 23.82 0.16 11.03
N THR A 158 23.75 -0.54 12.18
CA THR A 158 22.79 -1.63 12.44
C THR A 158 21.35 -1.30 12.04
N GLU A 159 20.87 -0.08 12.36
CA GLU A 159 19.49 0.37 12.07
C GLU A 159 19.41 1.26 10.81
N VAL A 160 20.50 1.38 10.05
CA VAL A 160 20.63 2.27 8.89
C VAL A 160 20.67 1.47 7.59
N ILE A 161 21.56 0.49 7.51
CA ILE A 161 21.71 -0.41 6.36
C ILE A 161 21.98 -1.84 6.84
N ASN A 162 21.52 -2.83 6.08
CA ASN A 162 21.83 -4.23 6.36
C ASN A 162 23.27 -4.55 5.91
N LEU A 163 24.25 -4.27 6.78
CA LEU A 163 25.67 -4.57 6.56
C LEU A 163 26.23 -5.43 7.70
N PRO A 164 26.10 -6.77 7.62
CA PRO A 164 26.63 -7.67 8.62
C PRO A 164 28.15 -7.56 8.76
N ARG A 165 28.65 -7.54 10.00
CA ARG A 165 30.09 -7.54 10.28
C ARG A 165 30.83 -8.73 9.68
N SER A 166 30.13 -9.86 9.48
CA SER A 166 30.64 -11.05 8.79
C SER A 166 31.09 -10.78 7.36
N ASP A 167 30.46 -9.82 6.69
CA ASP A 167 30.70 -9.52 5.27
C ASP A 167 32.00 -8.73 5.07
N LEU A 168 32.54 -8.20 6.18
CA LEU A 168 33.76 -7.40 6.23
C LEU A 168 34.99 -8.17 6.73
N LYS A 169 34.88 -9.48 6.96
CA LYS A 169 36.02 -10.33 7.42
C LYS A 169 37.21 -10.31 6.45
N GLY A 170 36.96 -10.09 5.16
CA GLY A 170 38.01 -10.08 4.13
C GLY A 170 39.04 -8.95 4.28
N ILE A 171 38.69 -7.87 4.98
CA ILE A 171 39.56 -6.69 5.19
C ILE A 171 40.07 -6.56 6.63
N GLU A 172 39.67 -7.46 7.52
CA GLU A 172 39.98 -7.39 8.96
C GLU A 172 41.47 -7.45 9.28
N HIS A 173 42.23 -8.23 8.49
CA HIS A 173 43.67 -8.44 8.69
C HIS A 173 44.54 -7.44 7.92
N GLN A 174 43.97 -6.42 7.30
CA GLN A 174 44.77 -5.44 6.57
C GLN A 174 45.53 -4.53 7.53
N GLU A 175 46.84 -4.41 7.32
CA GLU A 175 47.67 -3.49 8.07
C GLU A 175 47.44 -2.05 7.58
N VAL A 176 46.62 -1.30 8.31
CA VAL A 176 46.40 0.13 8.06
C VAL A 176 47.02 0.93 9.20
N THR A 177 48.10 1.65 8.90
CA THR A 177 48.79 2.50 9.87
C THR A 177 48.20 3.91 9.95
N ASP A 178 47.63 4.41 8.85
CA ASP A 178 47.11 5.77 8.73
C ASP A 178 45.58 5.77 8.62
N ILE A 179 44.92 5.98 9.76
CA ILE A 179 43.46 6.01 9.86
C ILE A 179 42.86 7.27 9.27
N GLU A 180 43.60 8.39 9.25
CA GLU A 180 43.13 9.64 8.65
C GLU A 180 43.13 9.50 7.12
N PHE A 181 44.18 8.90 6.56
CA PHE A 181 44.22 8.55 5.15
C PHE A 181 43.14 7.52 4.78
N LEU A 182 42.91 6.50 5.62
CA LEU A 182 41.81 5.56 5.42
C LEU A 182 40.45 6.24 5.36
N SER A 183 40.17 7.13 6.31
CA SER A 183 38.89 7.84 6.37
C SER A 183 38.68 8.72 5.13
N SER A 184 39.75 9.36 4.66
CA SER A 184 39.73 10.17 3.44
C SER A 184 39.47 9.32 2.20
N ALA A 185 40.17 8.19 2.05
CA ALA A 185 39.99 7.27 0.93
C ALA A 185 38.59 6.64 0.90
N ILE A 186 38.02 6.30 2.07
CA ILE A 186 36.63 5.84 2.16
C ILE A 186 35.67 6.97 1.78
N GLY A 187 35.91 8.21 2.24
CA GLY A 187 35.09 9.37 1.88
C GLY A 187 35.04 9.62 0.38
N GLU A 188 36.19 9.59 -0.31
CA GLU A 188 36.27 9.72 -1.77
C GLU A 188 35.52 8.59 -2.49
N ALA A 189 35.74 7.34 -2.08
CA ALA A 189 35.06 6.19 -2.67
C ALA A 189 33.54 6.22 -2.46
N LEU A 190 33.09 6.75 -1.32
CA LEU A 190 31.67 6.95 -1.01
C LEU A 190 31.05 8.10 -1.82
N GLU A 191 31.75 9.21 -2.07
CA GLU A 191 31.27 10.27 -2.96
C GLU A 191 31.08 9.74 -4.39
N ASP A 192 32.05 8.96 -4.89
CA ASP A 192 31.95 8.30 -6.19
C ASP A 192 30.74 7.35 -6.24
N LEU A 193 30.54 6.55 -5.18
CA LEU A 193 29.38 5.67 -5.05
C LEU A 193 28.07 6.47 -5.06
N ARG A 194 27.97 7.56 -4.30
CA ARG A 194 26.80 8.43 -4.26
C ARG A 194 26.47 8.97 -5.65
N ALA A 195 27.46 9.48 -6.37
CA ALA A 195 27.29 9.97 -7.74
C ALA A 195 26.81 8.88 -8.71
N ARG A 196 27.35 7.65 -8.59
CA ARG A 196 26.89 6.49 -9.39
C ARG A 196 25.43 6.15 -9.11
N LEU A 197 25.04 6.08 -7.84
CA LEU A 197 23.66 5.77 -7.43
C LEU A 197 22.68 6.85 -7.88
N MET A 198 23.01 8.13 -7.69
CA MET A 198 22.18 9.25 -8.18
C MET A 198 21.91 9.15 -9.68
N LYS A 199 22.95 8.82 -10.47
CA LYS A 199 22.79 8.62 -11.92
C LYS A 199 21.91 7.41 -12.23
N GLY A 200 22.04 6.31 -11.47
CA GLY A 200 21.20 5.13 -11.59
C GLY A 200 19.72 5.42 -11.31
N PHE A 201 19.43 6.35 -10.41
CA PHE A 201 18.06 6.72 -10.02
C PHE A 201 17.34 7.66 -11.01
N ALA A 202 18.05 8.28 -11.95
CA ALA A 202 17.46 9.24 -12.89
C ALA A 202 16.35 8.67 -13.80
N GLY A 203 16.22 7.34 -13.89
CA GLY A 203 15.15 6.64 -14.59
C GLY A 203 14.47 5.56 -13.74
N ALA A 204 14.55 5.67 -12.41
CA ALA A 204 13.96 4.68 -11.51
C ALA A 204 12.44 4.60 -11.70
N ASP A 205 11.93 3.38 -11.72
CA ASP A 205 10.50 3.08 -11.70
C ASP A 205 10.12 2.52 -10.34
N LEU A 206 8.84 2.67 -9.97
CA LEU A 206 8.30 2.08 -8.75
C LEU A 206 8.51 0.56 -8.75
N SER A 207 8.51 -0.15 -9.89
CA SER A 207 8.75 -1.59 -9.96
C SER A 207 10.09 -2.07 -9.38
N LEU A 208 11.07 -1.17 -9.23
CA LEU A 208 12.38 -1.50 -8.64
C LEU A 208 12.33 -1.67 -7.12
N PHE A 209 11.27 -1.19 -6.48
CA PHE A 209 11.11 -1.23 -5.04
C PHE A 209 10.76 -2.65 -4.58
N PRO A 210 11.56 -3.27 -3.69
CA PRO A 210 11.26 -4.59 -3.13
C PRO A 210 9.90 -4.63 -2.43
N ARG A 211 9.57 -3.54 -1.74
CA ARG A 211 8.26 -3.30 -1.15
C ARG A 211 7.72 -1.97 -1.66
N GLN A 212 6.58 -2.04 -2.34
CA GLN A 212 6.01 -0.89 -3.03
C GLN A 212 5.37 0.10 -2.06
N PRO A 213 5.44 1.42 -2.32
CA PRO A 213 4.80 2.41 -1.45
C PRO A 213 3.28 2.22 -1.33
N HIS A 214 2.61 1.81 -2.42
CA HIS A 214 1.17 1.55 -2.40
C HIS A 214 0.79 0.32 -1.56
N THR A 215 1.67 -0.67 -1.43
CA THR A 215 1.44 -1.83 -0.54
C THR A 215 1.49 -1.39 0.93
N ILE A 216 2.50 -0.58 1.30
CA ILE A 216 2.62 0.01 2.65
C ILE A 216 1.36 0.81 2.98
N LEU A 217 0.91 1.62 2.02
CA LEU A 217 -0.30 2.44 2.18
C LEU A 217 -1.58 1.60 2.28
N ALA A 218 -1.73 0.55 1.47
CA ALA A 218 -2.90 -0.32 1.49
C ALA A 218 -3.05 -1.07 2.82
N GLU A 219 -1.95 -1.46 3.46
CA GLU A 219 -1.97 -2.09 4.78
C GLU A 219 -2.55 -1.18 5.86
N HIS A 220 -2.36 0.14 5.75
CA HIS A 220 -2.96 1.14 6.65
C HIS A 220 -4.51 1.11 6.59
N PHE A 221 -5.07 0.77 5.43
CA PHE A 221 -6.51 0.62 5.22
C PHE A 221 -6.97 -0.84 5.28
N SER A 222 -6.22 -1.69 5.98
CA SER A 222 -6.65 -3.06 6.25
C SER A 222 -7.94 -3.09 7.10
N GLY A 223 -8.57 -4.26 7.12
CA GLY A 223 -9.80 -4.49 7.86
C GLY A 223 -10.57 -5.68 7.34
N CYS A 224 -11.79 -5.84 7.83
CA CYS A 224 -12.65 -6.93 7.40
C CYS A 224 -13.16 -6.67 5.98
N TRP A 225 -12.85 -7.59 5.06
CA TRP A 225 -13.31 -7.53 3.67
C TRP A 225 -14.54 -8.43 3.42
N ALA A 226 -15.14 -8.99 4.48
CA ALA A 226 -16.40 -9.72 4.36
C ALA A 226 -17.48 -8.81 3.79
N GLN A 227 -18.25 -9.30 2.83
CA GLN A 227 -19.34 -8.56 2.19
C GLN A 227 -20.70 -9.06 2.66
N CYS A 228 -21.64 -8.14 2.82
CA CYS A 228 -23.00 -8.47 3.19
C CYS A 228 -23.60 -9.37 2.11
N PRO A 229 -24.12 -10.56 2.46
CA PRO A 229 -24.55 -11.52 1.46
C PRO A 229 -25.73 -11.04 0.61
N PHE A 230 -26.52 -10.09 1.12
CA PHE A 230 -27.69 -9.56 0.42
C PHE A 230 -27.41 -8.34 -0.45
N CYS A 231 -26.34 -7.56 -0.20
CA CYS A 231 -26.09 -6.29 -0.89
C CYS A 231 -24.63 -6.00 -1.25
N GLY A 232 -23.71 -6.92 -0.95
CA GLY A 232 -22.28 -6.80 -1.28
C GLY A 232 -21.52 -5.72 -0.49
N ALA A 233 -22.19 -5.01 0.43
CA ALA A 233 -21.57 -3.95 1.22
C ALA A 233 -20.50 -4.50 2.16
N VAL A 234 -19.34 -3.85 2.24
CA VAL A 234 -18.18 -4.35 2.98
C VAL A 234 -18.35 -4.12 4.48
N CYS A 235 -17.94 -5.10 5.29
CA CYS A 235 -17.97 -4.99 6.74
C CYS A 235 -17.13 -3.80 7.21
N THR A 236 -17.63 -3.02 8.17
CA THR A 236 -16.97 -1.80 8.66
C THR A 236 -15.91 -2.05 9.72
N ASN A 237 -15.79 -3.28 10.22
CA ASN A 237 -14.80 -3.62 11.23
C ASN A 237 -13.36 -3.45 10.70
N THR A 238 -12.52 -2.75 11.45
CA THR A 238 -11.13 -2.45 11.08
C THR A 238 -10.16 -3.60 11.35
N MET A 239 -10.60 -4.66 12.02
CA MET A 239 -9.80 -5.85 12.28
C MET A 239 -10.09 -6.93 11.23
N TRP A 240 -9.03 -7.49 10.65
CA TRP A 240 -9.12 -8.67 9.80
C TRP A 240 -9.52 -9.91 10.63
N ASN A 241 -10.39 -10.75 10.08
CA ASN A 241 -10.85 -12.00 10.70
C ASN A 241 -11.32 -11.82 12.16
N HIS A 242 -12.01 -10.72 12.43
CA HIS A 242 -12.51 -10.40 13.77
C HIS A 242 -13.58 -11.39 14.23
N ASP A 243 -13.68 -11.56 15.54
CA ASP A 243 -14.77 -12.29 16.17
C ASP A 243 -16.09 -11.50 16.14
N GLY A 244 -17.20 -12.20 16.35
CA GLY A 244 -18.54 -11.60 16.39
C GLY A 244 -19.16 -11.34 15.02
N ASP A 245 -20.29 -10.64 15.01
CA ASP A 245 -21.08 -10.44 13.80
C ASP A 245 -20.49 -9.35 12.89
N HIS A 246 -20.48 -9.62 11.58
CA HIS A 246 -20.21 -8.61 10.56
C HIS A 246 -21.38 -7.61 10.47
N GLN A 247 -21.03 -6.34 10.32
CA GLN A 247 -21.94 -5.21 10.24
C GLN A 247 -21.45 -4.19 9.21
N VAL A 248 -22.36 -3.36 8.73
CA VAL A 248 -22.08 -2.23 7.86
C VAL A 248 -22.98 -1.06 8.28
N VAL A 249 -22.53 0.18 8.04
CA VAL A 249 -23.34 1.37 8.37
C VAL A 249 -24.46 1.55 7.35
N TYR A 250 -24.17 1.39 6.06
CA TYR A 250 -25.13 1.58 4.99
C TYR A 250 -25.22 0.36 4.09
N HIS A 251 -26.43 -0.17 3.98
CA HIS A 251 -26.73 -1.22 3.03
C HIS A 251 -27.05 -0.63 1.65
N ARG A 252 -26.79 -1.44 0.61
CA ARG A 252 -26.96 -1.08 -0.79
C ARG A 252 -28.23 -1.75 -1.34
N PRO A 253 -28.85 -1.22 -2.40
CA PRO A 253 -29.96 -1.90 -3.09
C PRO A 253 -29.57 -3.32 -3.52
N GLU A 254 -30.42 -4.33 -3.31
CA GLU A 254 -30.07 -5.73 -3.65
C GLU A 254 -29.77 -5.95 -5.15
N VAL A 255 -30.23 -5.07 -6.03
CA VAL A 255 -29.87 -5.06 -7.46
C VAL A 255 -28.36 -4.92 -7.71
N VAL A 256 -27.55 -4.54 -6.70
CA VAL A 256 -26.08 -4.50 -6.82
C VAL A 256 -25.40 -5.82 -6.41
N THR A 257 -26.14 -6.79 -5.89
CA THR A 257 -25.58 -8.01 -5.27
C THR A 257 -25.13 -9.03 -6.30
N GLU A 258 -25.66 -8.99 -7.51
CA GLU A 258 -25.33 -9.91 -8.59
C GLU A 258 -23.86 -9.81 -9.07
N PHE A 259 -23.16 -8.77 -8.61
CA PHE A 259 -21.72 -8.63 -8.77
C PHE A 259 -20.93 -9.44 -7.73
N ALA A 260 -21.49 -9.82 -6.58
CA ALA A 260 -20.76 -10.58 -5.57
C ALA A 260 -20.42 -12.00 -6.07
N TRP A 261 -19.17 -12.44 -5.87
CA TRP A 261 -18.65 -13.74 -6.32
C TRP A 261 -19.47 -14.93 -5.85
N TRP A 262 -20.17 -14.79 -4.73
CA TRP A 262 -21.01 -15.84 -4.17
C TRP A 262 -22.43 -15.67 -4.71
N LYS A 263 -22.67 -16.25 -5.89
CA LYS A 263 -24.00 -16.44 -6.52
C LYS A 263 -24.89 -17.40 -5.72
N ILE A 264 -24.91 -17.22 -4.40
CA ILE A 264 -25.55 -18.11 -3.43
C ILE A 264 -26.98 -17.65 -3.20
N LEU A 265 -27.25 -16.34 -3.24
CA LEU A 265 -28.58 -15.81 -3.02
C LEU A 265 -29.27 -15.48 -4.33
N ILE A 266 -30.47 -16.04 -4.46
CA ILE A 266 -31.44 -15.70 -5.46
C ILE A 266 -32.51 -14.84 -4.75
N PRO A 267 -32.34 -13.51 -4.61
CA PRO A 267 -33.41 -12.59 -4.22
C PRO A 267 -34.49 -12.39 -5.32
N PHE A 268 -34.87 -13.44 -6.06
CA PHE A 268 -35.57 -13.28 -7.35
C PHE A 268 -37.06 -13.61 -7.26
N VAL A 269 -37.91 -12.69 -7.69
CA VAL A 269 -39.27 -13.02 -8.13
C VAL A 269 -39.21 -13.35 -9.62
N PHE A 270 -39.12 -14.64 -9.98
CA PHE A 270 -39.40 -15.07 -11.35
C PHE A 270 -40.91 -14.95 -11.61
N LYS A 271 -41.34 -13.81 -12.16
CA LYS A 271 -42.71 -13.64 -12.64
C LYS A 271 -42.70 -13.79 -14.17
N TYR A 272 -43.30 -14.87 -14.67
CA TYR A 272 -43.48 -15.10 -16.12
C TYR A 272 -42.19 -15.07 -16.98
N GLY A 273 -41.05 -15.51 -16.45
CA GLY A 273 -39.80 -15.62 -17.21
C GLY A 273 -39.03 -14.31 -17.42
N ARG A 274 -39.35 -13.23 -16.68
CA ARG A 274 -38.59 -11.97 -16.70
C ARG A 274 -38.02 -11.62 -15.32
N TYR A 275 -36.81 -11.07 -15.30
CA TYR A 275 -36.14 -10.61 -14.09
C TYR A 275 -36.71 -9.25 -13.64
N GLU A 276 -37.20 -9.19 -12.40
CA GLU A 276 -37.61 -7.96 -11.73
C GLU A 276 -36.50 -7.53 -10.74
N PRO A 277 -35.66 -6.52 -11.06
CA PRO A 277 -34.59 -6.08 -10.17
C PRO A 277 -35.12 -5.54 -8.84
N VAL A 278 -34.52 -5.95 -7.73
CA VAL A 278 -34.93 -5.52 -6.37
C VAL A 278 -34.13 -4.29 -5.95
N ILE A 279 -34.82 -3.16 -5.80
CA ILE A 279 -34.19 -1.90 -5.38
C ILE A 279 -34.27 -1.67 -3.86
N ASP A 280 -34.93 -2.56 -3.14
CA ASP A 280 -34.99 -2.55 -1.67
C ASP A 280 -33.60 -2.81 -1.06
N ILE A 281 -33.37 -2.31 0.16
CA ILE A 281 -32.17 -2.62 0.95
C ILE A 281 -32.45 -3.74 1.94
N CYS A 282 -31.44 -4.57 2.21
CA CYS A 282 -31.60 -5.72 3.09
C CYS A 282 -31.98 -5.34 4.52
N SER A 283 -31.59 -4.17 5.03
CA SER A 283 -32.00 -3.66 6.34
C SER A 283 -33.51 -3.40 6.45
N SER A 284 -34.18 -3.07 5.35
CA SER A 284 -35.65 -3.00 5.29
C SER A 284 -36.28 -4.37 5.06
N LEU A 285 -35.62 -5.24 4.29
CA LEU A 285 -36.13 -6.58 3.96
C LEU A 285 -36.16 -7.51 5.17
N VAL A 286 -35.17 -7.44 6.08
CA VAL A 286 -35.09 -8.29 7.30
C VAL A 286 -36.22 -8.08 8.31
N VAL A 287 -37.01 -7.01 8.19
CA VAL A 287 -38.22 -6.80 9.01
C VAL A 287 -39.53 -6.97 8.23
N SER A 288 -39.44 -7.25 6.92
CA SER A 288 -40.59 -7.41 6.04
C SER A 288 -41.08 -8.86 5.98
N ASP A 289 -42.24 -9.09 5.35
CA ASP A 289 -42.75 -10.44 5.06
C ASP A 289 -42.19 -11.01 3.74
N ARG A 290 -41.17 -10.35 3.18
CA ARG A 290 -40.49 -10.83 1.98
C ARG A 290 -39.72 -12.11 2.28
N ARG A 291 -39.44 -12.85 1.22
CA ARG A 291 -38.68 -14.10 1.25
C ARG A 291 -37.58 -14.05 0.19
N PHE A 292 -36.50 -14.78 0.41
CA PHE A 292 -35.41 -15.00 -0.53
C PHE A 292 -35.14 -16.49 -0.70
N ARG A 293 -34.32 -16.87 -1.68
CA ARG A 293 -33.83 -18.24 -1.84
C ARG A 293 -32.31 -18.28 -1.83
N VAL A 294 -31.81 -19.42 -1.40
CA VAL A 294 -30.39 -19.77 -1.51
C VAL A 294 -30.26 -20.81 -2.62
N GLY A 295 -29.67 -20.45 -3.75
CA GLY A 295 -29.63 -21.29 -4.95
C GLY A 295 -31.02 -21.81 -5.36
N GLY A 296 -31.13 -23.10 -5.67
CA GLY A 296 -32.40 -23.78 -5.97
C GLY A 296 -33.24 -24.16 -4.74
N GLY A 297 -32.88 -23.70 -3.55
CA GLY A 297 -33.50 -24.11 -2.29
C GLY A 297 -34.90 -23.52 -2.01
N PRO A 298 -35.49 -23.85 -0.85
CA PRO A 298 -36.80 -23.35 -0.45
C PRO A 298 -36.78 -21.83 -0.20
N TRP A 299 -37.96 -21.21 -0.29
CA TRP A 299 -38.16 -19.81 0.10
C TRP A 299 -38.00 -19.64 1.60
N ILE A 300 -37.09 -18.76 2.00
CA ILE A 300 -36.82 -18.42 3.40
C ILE A 300 -37.29 -16.99 3.70
N PRO A 301 -38.04 -16.76 4.79
CA PRO A 301 -38.33 -15.40 5.25
C PRO A 301 -37.07 -14.61 5.58
N TYR A 302 -36.99 -13.36 5.12
CA TYR A 302 -35.87 -12.48 5.48
C TYR A 302 -35.74 -12.31 7.00
N LYS A 303 -36.85 -12.28 7.75
CA LYS A 303 -36.87 -12.23 9.23
C LYS A 303 -36.07 -13.35 9.91
N THR A 304 -35.90 -14.50 9.25
CA THR A 304 -35.20 -15.67 9.80
C THR A 304 -33.92 -15.99 9.04
N TYR A 305 -33.34 -15.03 8.32
CA TYR A 305 -32.17 -15.26 7.46
C TYR A 305 -31.00 -15.92 8.20
N ARG A 306 -30.80 -15.60 9.48
CA ARG A 306 -29.70 -16.14 10.29
C ARG A 306 -29.78 -17.66 10.49
N ASN A 307 -30.91 -18.30 10.22
CA ASN A 307 -31.09 -19.75 10.39
C ASN A 307 -30.65 -20.58 9.16
N THR A 308 -30.18 -19.94 8.09
CA THR A 308 -30.03 -20.58 6.77
C THR A 308 -28.65 -21.13 6.46
N GLY A 309 -27.63 -20.80 7.28
CA GLY A 309 -26.27 -21.31 7.12
C GLY A 309 -25.21 -20.33 7.65
N ALA A 310 -23.97 -20.83 7.76
CA ALA A 310 -22.84 -20.11 8.39
C ALA A 310 -22.60 -18.71 7.82
N LEU A 311 -22.75 -18.54 6.49
CA LEU A 311 -22.49 -17.26 5.82
C LEU A 311 -23.53 -16.18 6.13
N LEU A 312 -24.80 -16.57 6.35
CA LEU A 312 -25.87 -15.63 6.70
C LEU A 312 -26.00 -15.43 8.22
N SER A 313 -25.62 -16.43 9.02
CA SER A 313 -25.69 -16.37 10.48
C SER A 313 -24.65 -15.45 11.13
N THR A 314 -23.54 -15.18 10.45
CA THR A 314 -22.45 -14.30 10.92
C THR A 314 -22.69 -12.82 10.63
N TRP A 315 -23.80 -12.45 10.00
CA TRP A 315 -24.15 -11.06 9.73
C TRP A 315 -25.23 -10.55 10.68
N LYS A 316 -25.06 -9.32 11.18
CA LYS A 316 -26.08 -8.60 11.93
C LYS A 316 -26.57 -7.41 11.12
N ILE A 317 -27.67 -7.61 10.42
CA ILE A 317 -28.39 -6.58 9.68
C ILE A 317 -29.41 -5.96 10.61
N LEU A 318 -29.15 -4.73 11.04
CA LEU A 318 -30.08 -3.94 11.84
C LEU A 318 -31.13 -3.30 10.94
N HIS A 319 -32.33 -3.09 11.48
CA HIS A 319 -33.36 -2.35 10.77
C HIS A 319 -32.93 -0.88 10.63
N ASP A 320 -32.73 -0.48 9.39
CA ASP A 320 -32.54 0.90 8.98
C ASP A 320 -33.15 1.08 7.59
N SER A 321 -34.00 2.09 7.44
CA SER A 321 -34.61 2.43 6.15
C SER A 321 -33.80 3.47 5.39
N SER A 322 -32.70 3.96 5.96
CA SER A 322 -31.83 4.96 5.35
C SER A 322 -31.00 4.33 4.23
N MET A 323 -31.35 4.66 2.99
CA MET A 323 -30.57 4.33 1.80
C MET A 323 -29.85 5.59 1.32
N GLN A 324 -28.54 5.46 1.12
CA GLN A 324 -27.70 6.54 0.60
C GLN A 324 -28.26 7.09 -0.72
N VAL A 325 -28.24 8.42 -0.85
CA VAL A 325 -28.64 9.12 -2.07
C VAL A 325 -27.76 8.65 -3.24
N TYR A 326 -26.50 8.36 -2.95
CA TYR A 326 -25.54 7.80 -3.91
C TYR A 326 -26.04 6.56 -4.65
N TRP A 327 -26.57 5.57 -3.93
CA TRP A 327 -27.03 4.32 -4.58
C TRP A 327 -28.35 4.50 -5.33
N LYS A 328 -29.20 5.44 -4.92
CA LYS A 328 -30.41 5.83 -5.67
C LYS A 328 -30.06 6.47 -7.01
N TRP A 329 -29.07 7.36 -6.99
CA TRP A 329 -28.49 7.96 -8.18
C TRP A 329 -27.87 6.89 -9.08
N PHE A 330 -27.03 6.00 -8.54
CA PHE A 330 -26.40 4.91 -9.31
C PHE A 330 -27.43 4.06 -10.06
N VAL A 331 -28.46 3.56 -9.37
CA VAL A 331 -29.52 2.72 -9.97
C VAL A 331 -30.25 3.47 -11.08
N SER A 332 -30.56 4.75 -10.88
CA SER A 332 -31.24 5.58 -11.89
C SER A 332 -30.32 5.86 -13.09
N ARG A 333 -29.05 6.16 -12.82
CA ARG A 333 -28.05 6.56 -13.81
C ARG A 333 -27.66 5.42 -14.75
N PHE A 334 -27.52 4.22 -14.19
CA PHE A 334 -27.09 3.01 -14.90
C PHE A 334 -28.26 2.05 -15.18
N ARG A 335 -29.49 2.55 -15.16
CA ARG A 335 -30.70 1.77 -15.38
C ARG A 335 -30.60 0.85 -16.61
N THR A 336 -30.24 1.40 -17.77
CA THR A 336 -30.17 0.63 -19.03
C THR A 336 -29.14 -0.49 -18.95
N GLN A 337 -27.98 -0.22 -18.36
CA GLN A 337 -26.92 -1.21 -18.17
C GLN A 337 -27.34 -2.30 -17.19
N LEU A 338 -28.02 -1.95 -16.10
CA LEU A 338 -28.58 -2.90 -15.13
C LEU A 338 -29.68 -3.77 -15.76
N GLU A 339 -30.60 -3.17 -16.53
CA GLU A 339 -31.63 -3.91 -17.27
C GLU A 339 -31.01 -4.91 -18.27
N ALA A 340 -29.97 -4.49 -19.00
CA ALA A 340 -29.26 -5.34 -19.94
C ALA A 340 -28.51 -6.47 -19.24
N LEU A 341 -27.79 -6.16 -18.15
CA LEU A 341 -27.02 -7.12 -17.38
C LEU A 341 -27.89 -8.26 -16.84
N TYR A 342 -29.09 -7.93 -16.36
CA TYR A 342 -29.99 -8.91 -15.75
C TYR A 342 -31.02 -9.50 -16.71
N ASN A 343 -31.01 -9.08 -17.98
CA ASN A 343 -32.09 -9.40 -18.93
C ASN A 343 -33.48 -9.13 -18.31
N GLY A 344 -33.59 -7.99 -17.62
CA GLY A 344 -34.70 -7.62 -16.77
C GLY A 344 -35.16 -6.19 -17.00
N LYS A 345 -36.26 -5.80 -16.36
CA LYS A 345 -36.83 -4.46 -16.52
C LYS A 345 -37.30 -3.93 -15.15
N PHE A 346 -37.03 -2.66 -14.88
CA PHE A 346 -37.52 -1.99 -13.66
C PHE A 346 -39.02 -1.62 -13.83
N HIS A 347 -39.90 -2.61 -13.75
CA HIS A 347 -41.36 -2.45 -13.75
C HIS A 347 -41.99 -3.04 -12.48
N ASP A 348 -43.28 -2.78 -12.29
CA ASP A 348 -44.07 -3.29 -11.16
C ASP A 348 -43.35 -3.13 -9.82
N ARG A 349 -42.92 -4.25 -9.22
CA ARG A 349 -42.28 -4.27 -7.90
C ARG A 349 -40.86 -3.72 -7.91
N GLY A 350 -40.17 -3.79 -9.05
CA GLY A 350 -38.84 -3.23 -9.25
C GLY A 350 -38.87 -1.81 -9.84
N ARG A 351 -40.03 -1.15 -9.93
CA ARG A 351 -40.11 0.18 -10.55
C ARG A 351 -39.25 1.19 -9.77
N ILE A 352 -38.28 1.81 -10.46
CA ILE A 352 -37.48 2.90 -9.89
C ILE A 352 -38.40 4.11 -9.60
N PRO A 353 -38.47 4.60 -8.35
CA PRO A 353 -39.27 5.76 -8.01
C PRO A 353 -38.88 7.00 -8.82
N GLU A 354 -39.87 7.81 -9.21
CA GLU A 354 -39.63 9.05 -9.97
C GLU A 354 -38.69 10.01 -9.23
N ALA A 355 -38.79 10.05 -7.89
CA ALA A 355 -37.91 10.85 -7.06
C ALA A 355 -36.42 10.49 -7.24
N TRP A 356 -36.09 9.22 -7.50
CA TRP A 356 -34.68 8.81 -7.70
C TRP A 356 -34.14 9.31 -9.04
N GLN A 357 -35.00 9.41 -10.05
CA GLN A 357 -34.64 9.87 -11.39
C GLN A 357 -34.28 11.36 -11.42
N ARG A 358 -34.72 12.11 -10.40
CA ARG A 358 -34.43 13.54 -10.24
C ARG A 358 -33.14 13.81 -9.47
N ILE A 359 -32.55 12.79 -8.85
CA ILE A 359 -31.30 12.93 -8.09
C ILE A 359 -30.15 13.20 -9.05
N THR A 360 -29.46 14.31 -8.83
CA THR A 360 -28.27 14.70 -9.59
C THR A 360 -27.02 14.03 -9.03
N LYS A 361 -25.96 13.94 -9.86
CA LYS A 361 -24.64 13.48 -9.41
C LYS A 361 -24.10 14.35 -8.28
N GLN A 362 -24.32 15.68 -8.34
CA GLN A 362 -23.86 16.60 -7.31
C GLN A 362 -24.55 16.34 -5.97
N GLU A 363 -25.87 16.13 -5.95
CA GLU A 363 -26.59 15.77 -4.72
C GLU A 363 -26.12 14.44 -4.13
N ALA A 364 -25.85 13.45 -4.99
CA ALA A 364 -25.29 12.17 -4.58
C ALA A 364 -23.91 12.29 -3.93
N LEU A 365 -23.03 13.13 -4.49
CA LEU A 365 -21.70 13.38 -3.94
C LEU A 365 -21.76 14.20 -2.65
N SER A 366 -22.59 15.25 -2.59
CA SER A 366 -22.73 16.09 -1.39
C SER A 366 -23.32 15.35 -0.18
N GLU A 367 -24.02 14.22 -0.36
CA GLU A 367 -24.45 13.36 0.76
C GLU A 367 -23.30 12.54 1.35
N LEU A 368 -22.32 12.15 0.52
CA LEU A 368 -21.16 11.41 0.99
C LEU A 368 -20.28 12.27 1.91
N ASP A 369 -20.18 13.58 1.62
CA ASP A 369 -19.33 14.52 2.37
C ASP A 369 -19.90 14.95 3.74
N LYS A 370 -21.19 14.67 4.00
CA LYS A 370 -21.88 15.06 5.26
C LYS A 370 -21.64 14.09 6.41
N ARG A 371 -20.66 13.20 6.29
CA ARG A 371 -20.46 12.04 7.19
C ARG A 371 -19.25 12.17 8.08
#